data_AF-A0AA43LB86-F1
#
_entry.id   AF-A0AA43LB86-F1
#
_cell.length_a   1.000
_cell.length_b   1.000
_cell.length_c   1.000
_cell.angle_alpha   90.00
_cell.angle_beta   90.00
_cell.angle_gamma   90.00
#
_symmetry.space_group_name_H-M   'P 1'
#
loop_
_entity.id
_entity.type
_entity.pdbx_description
1 polymer ?
#
loop_
_entity_poly.entity_id
_entity_poly.type
_entity_poly.pdbx_seq_one_letter_code
_entity_poly.pdbx_strand_id
1 'polypeptide(L)'
;MSTALTTFVFKGEREKYLDLEVSLSISTGQCIELLKQANWLPDHWEFKCEASRTGEEWMELGPHAVLAEIIQGDGAIVRILPY
;
A
#
# COMPACT_ATOMS: atom_id res chain seq x y z
N MET A 1 19.27 -3.11 -2.32
CA MET A 1 17.82 -3.33 -2.19
C MET A 1 17.14 -2.10 -2.76
N SER A 2 16.10 -2.24 -3.59
CA SER A 2 15.39 -1.08 -4.14
C SER A 2 14.24 -0.71 -3.22
N THR A 3 14.22 0.53 -2.76
CA THR A 3 13.11 1.14 -2.05
C THR A 3 12.43 2.18 -2.94
N ALA A 4 11.22 2.59 -2.58
CA ALA A 4 10.58 3.76 -3.17
C ALA A 4 9.76 4.50 -2.12
N LEU A 5 9.75 5.84 -2.19
CA LEU A 5 8.85 6.68 -1.42
C LEU A 5 7.43 6.54 -1.98
N THR A 6 6.55 5.96 -1.16
CA THR A 6 5.16 5.64 -1.54
C THR A 6 4.19 6.29 -0.56
N THR A 7 3.17 6.95 -1.10
CA THR A 7 2.07 7.51 -0.29
C THR A 7 1.00 6.44 -0.12
N PHE A 8 0.80 5.99 1.12
CA PHE A 8 -0.30 5.13 1.50
C PHE A 8 -1.51 5.95 1.94
N VAL A 9 -2.67 5.61 1.40
CA VAL A 9 -3.95 6.26 1.72
C VAL A 9 -4.91 5.22 2.26
N PHE A 10 -5.24 5.30 3.55
CA PHE A 10 -6.29 4.47 4.11
C PHE A 10 -7.64 5.15 3.94
N LYS A 11 -8.59 4.46 3.30
CA LYS A 11 -9.94 4.96 2.98
C LYS A 11 -11.02 4.26 3.84
N GLY A 12 -10.79 4.17 5.16
CA GLY A 12 -11.80 3.70 6.13
C GLY A 12 -12.62 4.84 6.75
N GLU A 13 -13.19 4.62 7.94
CA GLU A 13 -14.02 5.62 8.64
C GLU A 13 -13.34 6.99 8.80
N ARG A 14 -12.03 6.97 9.04
CA ARG A 14 -11.18 8.16 9.00
C ARG A 14 -10.12 7.96 7.95
N GLU A 15 -10.21 8.76 6.92
CA GLU A 15 -9.19 8.86 5.91
C GLU A 15 -7.87 9.34 6.54
N LYS A 16 -6.79 8.66 6.22
CA LYS A 16 -5.45 9.05 6.66
C LYS A 16 -4.39 8.70 5.64
N TYR A 17 -3.29 9.43 5.74
CA TYR A 17 -2.18 9.40 4.81
C TYR A 17 -0.90 9.01 5.55
N LEU A 18 -0.02 8.30 4.87
CA LEU A 18 1.30 7.92 5.35
C LEU A 18 2.27 7.86 4.19
N ASP A 19 3.30 8.70 4.21
CA ASP A 19 4.42 8.57 3.29
C ASP A 19 5.47 7.64 3.91
N LEU A 20 5.79 6.55 3.21
CA LEU A 20 6.73 5.54 3.68
C LEU A 20 7.71 5.18 2.57
N GLU A 21 9.00 5.13 2.93
CA GLU A 21 9.99 4.45 2.11
C GLU A 21 9.83 2.93 2.28
N VAL A 22 9.26 2.27 1.27
CA VAL A 22 8.93 0.85 1.32
C VAL A 22 9.90 0.05 0.45
N SER A 23 10.28 -1.14 0.93
CA SER A 23 11.07 -2.08 0.14
C SER A 23 10.23 -2.62 -1.01
N LEU A 24 10.71 -2.52 -2.24
CA LEU A 24 9.99 -3.02 -3.42
C LEU A 24 10.03 -4.55 -3.55
N SER A 25 10.85 -5.23 -2.74
CA SER A 25 10.99 -6.70 -2.80
C SER A 25 9.92 -7.46 -2.01
N ILE A 26 9.05 -6.78 -1.26
CA ILE A 26 8.00 -7.43 -0.47
C ILE A 26 6.70 -7.53 -1.27
N SER A 27 5.83 -8.47 -0.89
CA SER A 27 4.48 -8.52 -1.46
C SER A 27 3.56 -7.48 -0.83
N THR A 28 2.46 -7.15 -1.52
CA THR A 28 1.40 -6.29 -0.98
C THR A 28 0.88 -6.81 0.35
N GLY A 29 0.64 -8.12 0.48
CA GLY A 29 0.19 -8.73 1.74
C GLY A 29 1.20 -8.54 2.88
N GLN A 30 2.50 -8.73 2.61
CA GLN A 30 3.54 -8.48 3.61
C GLN A 30 3.58 -7.00 4.04
N CYS A 31 3.40 -6.08 3.09
CA CYS A 31 3.31 -4.64 3.39
C CYS A 31 2.13 -4.32 4.32
N ILE A 32 0.97 -4.93 4.08
CA ILE A 32 -0.22 -4.75 4.93
C ILE A 32 0.02 -5.28 6.35
N GLU A 33 0.64 -6.45 6.48
CA GLU A 33 0.98 -7.00 7.79
C GLU A 33 1.98 -6.12 8.55
N LEU A 34 2.94 -5.48 7.87
CA LEU A 34 3.83 -4.50 8.51
C LEU A 34 3.06 -3.26 9.00
N LEU A 35 2.11 -2.76 8.21
CA LEU A 35 1.27 -1.61 8.60
C LEU A 35 0.33 -1.94 9.78
N LYS A 36 -0.15 -3.19 9.85
CA LYS A 36 -0.88 -3.73 11.00
C LYS A 36 -0.01 -3.81 12.25
N GLN A 37 1.16 -4.44 12.16
CA GLN A 37 2.13 -4.53 13.26
C GLN A 37 2.56 -3.16 13.81
N ALA A 38 2.61 -2.14 12.95
CA ALA A 38 2.88 -0.76 13.35
C ALA A 38 1.67 -0.03 13.98
N ASN A 39 0.54 -0.71 14.18
CA ASN A 39 -0.76 -0.17 14.60
C ASN A 39 -1.29 0.94 13.68
N TRP A 40 -0.82 1.01 12.42
CA TRP A 40 -1.34 1.96 11.45
C TRP A 40 -2.60 1.42 10.76
N LEU A 41 -2.74 0.11 10.58
CA LEU A 41 -4.00 -0.52 10.18
C LEU A 41 -4.59 -1.35 11.33
N PRO A 42 -5.92 -1.47 11.42
CA PRO A 42 -6.56 -2.44 12.31
C PRO A 42 -6.15 -3.89 11.97
N ASP A 43 -5.68 -4.63 12.95
CA ASP A 43 -5.19 -6.02 12.76
C ASP A 43 -6.27 -6.99 12.27
N HIS A 44 -7.50 -6.81 12.75
CA HIS A 44 -8.64 -7.72 12.55
C HIS A 44 -9.42 -7.46 11.26
N TRP A 45 -8.95 -6.54 10.40
CA TRP A 45 -9.61 -6.19 9.16
C TRP A 45 -8.92 -6.83 7.95
N GLU A 46 -9.72 -7.10 6.93
CA GLU A 46 -9.26 -7.44 5.60
C GLU A 46 -9.27 -6.19 4.71
N PHE A 47 -8.31 -6.10 3.80
CA PHE A 47 -8.12 -4.89 3.00
C PHE A 47 -7.96 -5.23 1.52
N LYS A 48 -8.62 -4.44 0.68
CA LYS A 48 -8.29 -4.30 -0.73
C LYS A 48 -7.18 -3.28 -0.89
N CYS A 49 -6.20 -3.56 -1.74
CA CYS A 49 -5.15 -2.62 -2.09
C CYS A 49 -5.21 -2.26 -3.56
N GLU A 50 -5.03 -0.98 -3.87
CA GLU A 50 -4.97 -0.49 -5.24
C GLU A 50 -3.84 0.52 -5.37
N ALA A 51 -3.09 0.47 -6.48
CA ALA A 51 -2.01 1.40 -6.77
C ALA A 51 -2.35 2.35 -7.91
N SER A 52 -1.78 3.55 -7.86
CA SER A 52 -1.84 4.55 -8.91
C SER A 52 -0.54 5.35 -8.98
N ARG A 53 -0.22 5.88 -10.16
CA ARG A 53 0.87 6.85 -10.35
C ARG A 53 0.38 8.29 -10.30
N THR A 54 -0.89 8.54 -10.63
CA THR A 54 -1.46 9.88 -10.79
C THR A 54 -2.63 10.15 -9.84
N GLY A 55 -3.21 9.10 -9.25
CA GLY A 55 -4.46 9.16 -8.49
C GLY A 55 -5.73 9.04 -9.35
N GLU A 56 -5.60 9.02 -10.67
CA GLU A 56 -6.74 8.95 -11.61
C GLU A 56 -7.07 7.50 -11.98
N GLU A 57 -6.07 6.72 -12.37
CA GLU A 57 -6.22 5.31 -12.74
C GLU A 57 -5.72 4.40 -11.63
N TRP A 58 -6.52 3.39 -11.27
CA TRP A 58 -6.24 2.50 -10.14
C TRP A 58 -6.14 1.05 -10.61
N MET A 59 -5.07 0.39 -10.20
CA MET A 59 -4.82 -1.03 -10.46
C MET A 59 -4.93 -1.80 -9.15
N GLU A 60 -5.75 -2.85 -9.14
CA GLU A 60 -5.88 -3.74 -7.98
C GLU A 60 -4.60 -4.55 -7.75
N LEU A 61 -4.20 -4.62 -6.48
CA LEU A 61 -3.04 -5.37 -6.01
C LEU A 61 -3.51 -6.64 -5.31
N GLY A 62 -3.16 -7.79 -5.90
CA GLY A 62 -3.33 -9.07 -5.22
C GLY A 62 -2.39 -9.20 -4.01
N PRO A 63 -2.74 -9.98 -2.98
CA PRO A 63 -1.93 -10.13 -1.75
C PRO A 63 -0.53 -10.70 -2.01
N HIS A 64 -0.35 -11.44 -3.10
CA HIS A 64 0.93 -12.04 -3.51
C HIS A 64 1.69 -11.21 -4.55
N ALA A 65 1.13 -10.10 -5.04
CA ALA A 65 1.81 -9.24 -5.99
C ALA A 65 3.03 -8.59 -5.35
N VAL A 66 4.17 -8.60 -6.04
CA VAL A 66 5.40 -7.99 -5.54
C VAL A 66 5.36 -6.50 -5.84
N LEU A 67 5.66 -5.65 -4.86
CA LEU A 67 5.53 -4.19 -5.03
C LEU A 67 6.37 -3.65 -6.20
N ALA A 68 7.54 -4.24 -6.47
CA ALA A 68 8.40 -3.89 -7.61
C ALA A 68 7.72 -4.05 -8.99
N GLU A 69 6.70 -4.92 -9.11
CA GLU A 69 5.98 -5.13 -10.37
C GLU A 69 5.03 -3.97 -10.68
N ILE A 70 4.62 -3.21 -9.66
CA ILE A 70 3.62 -2.14 -9.79
C ILE A 70 4.21 -0.75 -9.53
N ILE A 71 5.08 -0.62 -8.52
CA ILE A 71 5.69 0.64 -8.12
C ILE A 71 6.99 0.83 -8.91
N GLN A 72 6.93 1.70 -9.92
CA GLN A 72 8.05 2.00 -10.82
C GLN A 72 8.81 3.27 -10.42
N GLY A 73 9.10 3.43 -9.13
CA GLY A 73 9.82 4.58 -8.55
C GLY A 73 9.00 5.37 -7.52
N ASP A 74 9.56 6.48 -7.08
CA ASP A 74 8.96 7.35 -6.06
C ASP A 74 7.67 8.01 -6.54
N GLY A 75 6.82 8.39 -5.58
CA GLY A 75 5.57 9.11 -5.81
C GLY A 75 4.40 8.21 -6.21
N ALA A 76 4.55 6.89 -6.12
CA ALA A 76 3.41 5.98 -6.24
C ALA A 76 2.44 6.17 -5.07
N ILE A 77 1.16 6.00 -5.36
CA ILE A 77 0.08 6.10 -4.38
C ILE A 77 -0.54 4.71 -4.24
N VAL A 78 -0.59 4.20 -3.02
CA VAL A 78 -1.30 2.95 -2.69
C VAL A 78 -2.48 3.29 -1.81
N ARG A 79 -3.70 3.05 -2.28
CA ARG A 79 -4.89 3.17 -1.43
C ARG A 79 -5.29 1.82 -0.86
N ILE A 80 -5.70 1.85 0.40
CA ILE A 80 -6.09 0.69 1.20
C ILE A 80 -7.54 0.89 1.60
N LEU A 81 -8.40 -0.03 1.16
CA LEU A 81 -9.84 0.01 1.37
C LEU A 81 -10.23 -1.13 2.31
N PRO A 82 -10.93 -0.87 3.41
CA PRO A 82 -11.46 -1.94 4.25
C PRO A 82 -12.59 -2.69 3.52
N TYR A 83 -12.62 -4.01 3.68
CA TYR A 83 -13.72 -4.88 3.23
C TYR A 83 -14.82 -5.03 4.28
#